data_AF-A0A3P8CGK3-F1
#
_entry.id   AF-A0A3P8CGK3-F1
#
_cell.length_a   1.000
_cell.length_b   1.000
_cell.length_c   1.000
_cell.angle_alpha   90.00
_cell.angle_beta   90.00
_cell.angle_gamma   90.00
#
_symmetry.space_group_name_H-M   'P 1'
#
loop_
_entity.id
_entity.type
_entity.pdbx_description
1 polymer ?
#
loop_
_entity_poly.entity_id
_entity_poly.type
_entity_poly.pdbx_seq_one_letter_code
_entity_poly.pdbx_strand_id
1 'polypeptide(L)'
;MPRMSCAHKMSPNKKLERVDNLITFLKGASLQQVSANPESLYKDNYGQKTLMDRVDSGTVCDKCLLKFNEFLEFASTIYEEMCEQTPINIVRGRRCSSGLLPLCMDGGGMRGLVSVVCLLFASRRILGDETLINYFDWLIGTSTGSMLALSAANGRSLSDCFFLYWNMKRQIFLEGSTMSRLLGDQVTVQTRNIEKVLSDCFPTETFHQCARRLTVPALDISMAPARLHIFR
;
A
#
# COMPACT_ATOMS: atom_id res chain seq x y z
N MET A 1 -29.90 10.69 -15.47
CA MET A 1 -28.95 10.24 -14.43
C MET A 1 -27.87 11.30 -14.25
N PRO A 2 -27.40 11.63 -13.04
CA PRO A 2 -26.41 12.68 -12.86
C PRO A 2 -25.13 12.31 -13.62
N ARG A 3 -24.67 13.21 -14.51
CA ARG A 3 -23.42 13.06 -15.27
C ARG A 3 -22.30 12.77 -14.29
N MET A 4 -21.83 11.52 -14.22
CA MET A 4 -20.72 11.18 -13.34
C MET A 4 -19.48 11.91 -13.84
N SER A 5 -19.06 12.94 -13.12
CA SER A 5 -17.81 13.63 -13.42
C SER A 5 -16.63 12.68 -13.31
N CYS A 6 -15.59 12.99 -14.07
CA CYS A 6 -14.34 12.26 -14.08
C CYS A 6 -13.80 12.03 -12.66
N ALA A 7 -13.21 10.87 -12.37
CA ALA A 7 -12.88 10.46 -11.00
C ALA A 7 -12.01 11.49 -10.24
N HIS A 8 -11.11 12.19 -10.94
CA HIS A 8 -10.29 13.25 -10.34
C HIS A 8 -11.08 14.51 -9.96
N LYS A 9 -12.25 14.76 -10.58
CA LYS A 9 -13.18 15.87 -10.28
C LYS A 9 -14.23 15.52 -9.22
N MET A 10 -14.24 14.28 -8.71
CA MET A 10 -15.17 13.87 -7.66
C MET A 10 -14.87 14.58 -6.34
N SER A 11 -15.92 14.81 -5.56
CA SER A 11 -15.78 15.27 -4.18
C SER A 11 -14.96 14.26 -3.35
N PRO A 12 -14.28 14.72 -2.29
CA PRO A 12 -13.52 13.83 -1.40
C PRO A 12 -14.34 12.63 -0.91
N ASN A 13 -15.57 12.88 -0.44
CA ASN A 13 -16.47 11.82 0.05
C ASN A 13 -16.78 10.75 -1.01
N LYS A 14 -17.08 11.14 -2.26
CA LYS A 14 -17.35 10.16 -3.32
C LYS A 14 -16.08 9.42 -3.77
N LYS A 15 -14.90 10.05 -3.69
CA LYS A 15 -13.63 9.36 -3.91
C LYS A 15 -13.41 8.31 -2.84
N LEU A 16 -13.69 8.65 -1.58
CA LEU A 16 -13.57 7.74 -0.44
C LEU A 16 -14.47 6.50 -0.63
N GLU A 17 -15.75 6.72 -0.93
CA GLU A 17 -16.73 5.65 -1.17
C GLU A 17 -16.28 4.68 -2.27
N ARG A 18 -15.77 5.20 -3.39
CA ARG A 18 -15.24 4.35 -4.47
C ARG A 18 -14.04 3.53 -4.03
N VAL A 19 -13.16 4.10 -3.21
CA VAL A 19 -12.00 3.37 -2.73
C VAL A 19 -12.39 2.33 -1.69
N ASP A 20 -13.37 2.60 -0.83
CA ASP A 20 -13.90 1.61 0.12
C ASP A 20 -14.54 0.43 -0.63
N ASN A 21 -15.27 0.68 -1.71
CA ASN A 21 -15.82 -0.38 -2.57
C ASN A 21 -14.70 -1.19 -3.24
N LEU A 22 -13.67 -0.52 -3.78
CA LEU A 22 -12.51 -1.19 -4.36
C LEU A 22 -11.81 -2.08 -3.33
N ILE A 23 -11.67 -1.62 -2.09
CA ILE A 23 -10.97 -2.36 -1.05
C ILE A 23 -11.81 -3.51 -0.52
N THR A 24 -13.11 -3.31 -0.39
CA THR A 24 -14.04 -4.40 -0.05
C THR A 24 -13.97 -5.50 -1.10
N PHE A 25 -13.93 -5.13 -2.38
CA PHE A 25 -13.66 -6.07 -3.48
C PHE A 25 -12.30 -6.74 -3.31
N LEU A 26 -11.22 -5.98 -3.13
CA LEU A 26 -9.86 -6.55 -3.01
C LEU A 26 -9.69 -7.48 -1.79
N LYS A 27 -10.40 -7.24 -0.67
CA LYS A 27 -10.39 -8.10 0.51
C LYS A 27 -11.14 -9.41 0.31
N GLY A 28 -12.21 -9.39 -0.49
CA GLY A 28 -12.99 -10.58 -0.85
C GLY A 28 -12.48 -11.28 -2.11
N ALA A 29 -11.58 -10.63 -2.85
CA ALA A 29 -11.06 -11.12 -4.11
C ALA A 29 -10.00 -12.21 -3.86
N SER A 30 -10.11 -13.33 -4.59
CA SER A 30 -9.01 -14.29 -4.68
C SER A 30 -7.79 -13.63 -5.35
N LEU A 31 -6.59 -14.19 -5.15
CA LEU A 31 -5.37 -13.69 -5.81
C LEU A 31 -5.52 -13.58 -7.34
N GLN A 32 -6.31 -14.46 -7.95
CA GLN A 32 -6.66 -14.43 -9.39
C GLN A 32 -7.59 -13.26 -9.76
N GLN A 33 -8.40 -12.76 -8.84
CA GLN A 33 -9.29 -11.60 -9.07
C GLN A 33 -8.56 -10.25 -8.89
N VAL A 34 -7.51 -10.21 -8.06
CA VAL A 34 -6.63 -9.02 -7.93
C VAL A 34 -5.67 -8.92 -9.11
N SER A 35 -5.23 -10.06 -9.63
CA SER A 35 -4.50 -10.23 -10.89
C SER A 35 -5.47 -10.63 -12.00
N ALA A 36 -6.55 -9.89 -12.20
CA ALA A 36 -7.52 -10.22 -13.25
C ALA A 36 -6.86 -10.10 -14.62
N ASN A 37 -6.92 -11.18 -15.42
CA ASN A 37 -6.44 -11.18 -16.79
C ASN A 37 -7.18 -10.08 -17.60
N PRO A 38 -6.44 -9.12 -18.21
CA PRO A 38 -7.03 -8.01 -18.94
C PRO A 38 -7.61 -8.43 -20.31
N GLU A 39 -7.51 -9.70 -20.73
CA GLU A 39 -8.02 -10.22 -22.01
C GLU A 39 -9.47 -9.78 -22.31
N SER A 40 -10.31 -9.73 -21.26
CA SER A 40 -11.70 -9.25 -21.37
C SER A 40 -11.84 -7.80 -21.84
N LEU A 41 -10.83 -6.96 -21.64
CA LEU A 41 -10.79 -5.57 -22.13
C LEU A 41 -10.63 -5.52 -23.66
N TYR A 42 -10.02 -6.54 -24.26
CA TYR A 42 -9.71 -6.57 -25.69
C TYR A 42 -10.73 -7.36 -26.49
N LYS A 43 -11.44 -8.29 -25.85
CA LYS A 43 -12.53 -9.05 -26.48
C LYS A 43 -13.59 -8.09 -27.05
N ASP A 44 -13.87 -8.22 -28.34
CA ASP A 44 -14.85 -7.40 -29.06
C ASP A 44 -14.63 -5.87 -28.93
N ASN A 45 -13.38 -5.45 -28.68
CA ASN A 45 -13.00 -4.06 -28.36
C ASN A 45 -13.75 -3.48 -27.15
N TYR A 46 -14.10 -4.30 -26.15
CA TYR A 46 -14.90 -3.89 -24.99
C TYR A 46 -14.35 -2.67 -24.25
N GLY A 47 -13.05 -2.67 -23.92
CA GLY A 47 -12.39 -1.60 -23.18
C GLY A 47 -12.40 -0.28 -23.94
N GLN A 48 -12.10 -0.32 -25.25
CA GLN A 48 -12.11 0.87 -26.10
C GLN A 48 -13.52 1.41 -26.31
N LYS A 49 -14.51 0.55 -26.54
CA LYS A 49 -15.94 0.94 -26.64
C LYS A 49 -16.41 1.60 -25.35
N THR A 50 -16.12 0.97 -24.21
CA THR A 50 -16.48 1.52 -22.88
C THR A 50 -15.83 2.89 -22.65
N LEU A 51 -14.59 3.09 -23.10
CA LEU A 51 -13.92 4.40 -23.00
C LEU A 51 -14.60 5.44 -23.89
N MET A 52 -14.94 5.10 -25.14
CA MET A 52 -15.63 6.02 -26.06
C MET A 52 -17.02 6.39 -25.55
N ASP A 53 -17.82 5.43 -25.07
CA ASP A 53 -19.12 5.70 -24.45
C ASP A 53 -19.01 6.72 -23.30
N ARG A 54 -17.89 6.66 -22.56
CA ARG A 54 -17.60 7.58 -21.45
C ARG A 54 -17.14 8.96 -21.91
N VAL A 55 -16.45 9.04 -23.04
CA VAL A 55 -16.12 10.31 -23.70
C VAL A 55 -17.40 10.97 -24.21
N ASP A 56 -18.24 10.23 -24.93
CA ASP A 56 -19.48 10.72 -25.53
C ASP A 56 -20.50 11.18 -24.47
N SER A 57 -20.58 10.45 -23.35
CA SER A 57 -21.40 10.85 -22.20
C SER A 57 -20.81 12.01 -21.37
N GLY A 58 -19.59 12.48 -21.69
CA GLY A 58 -18.89 13.53 -20.96
C GLY A 58 -18.44 13.13 -19.55
N THR A 59 -18.35 11.84 -19.27
CA THR A 59 -17.95 11.30 -17.95
C THR A 59 -16.43 11.12 -17.81
N VAL A 60 -15.69 11.21 -18.92
CA VAL A 60 -14.23 11.28 -18.98
C VAL A 60 -13.82 12.61 -19.61
N CYS A 61 -12.79 13.26 -19.08
CA CYS A 61 -12.20 14.47 -19.70
C CYS A 61 -10.85 14.14 -20.34
N ASP A 62 -10.34 15.03 -21.17
CA ASP A 62 -9.12 14.84 -21.99
C ASP A 62 -7.91 14.36 -21.18
N LYS A 63 -7.68 14.97 -20.01
CA LYS A 63 -6.60 14.55 -19.10
C LYS A 63 -6.70 13.09 -18.65
N CYS A 64 -7.92 12.60 -18.40
CA CYS A 64 -8.13 11.22 -18.00
C CYS A 64 -8.22 10.27 -19.20
N LEU A 65 -8.69 10.75 -20.35
CA LEU A 65 -8.70 9.98 -21.59
C LEU A 65 -7.30 9.44 -21.91
N LEU A 66 -6.28 10.29 -21.83
CA LEU A 66 -4.88 9.89 -22.03
C LEU A 66 -4.46 8.74 -21.11
N LYS A 67 -4.76 8.85 -19.81
CA LYS A 67 -4.42 7.81 -18.82
C LYS A 67 -5.17 6.50 -19.04
N PHE A 68 -6.42 6.56 -19.48
CA PHE A 68 -7.20 5.36 -19.80
C PHE A 68 -6.69 4.69 -21.07
N ASN A 69 -6.28 5.46 -22.08
CA ASN A 69 -5.64 4.92 -23.27
C ASN A 69 -4.31 4.24 -22.93
N GLU A 70 -3.43 4.89 -22.16
CA GLU A 70 -2.20 4.28 -21.66
C GLU A 70 -2.48 3.00 -20.87
N PHE A 71 -3.50 3.00 -20.01
CA PHE A 71 -3.90 1.79 -19.28
C PHE A 71 -4.33 0.67 -20.24
N LEU A 72 -5.18 0.94 -21.24
CA LEU A 72 -5.62 -0.07 -22.20
C LEU A 72 -4.45 -0.58 -23.07
N GLU A 73 -3.51 0.30 -23.42
CA GLU A 73 -2.31 -0.05 -24.17
C GLU A 73 -1.40 -1.01 -23.38
N PHE A 74 -1.14 -0.69 -22.11
CA PHE A 74 -0.16 -1.43 -21.31
C PHE A 74 -0.76 -2.50 -20.39
N ALA A 75 -2.09 -2.63 -20.28
CA ALA A 75 -2.71 -3.57 -19.34
C ALA A 75 -2.25 -5.02 -19.56
N SER A 76 -2.18 -5.51 -20.80
CA SER A 76 -1.65 -6.86 -21.10
C SER A 76 -0.18 -7.00 -20.72
N THR A 77 0.68 -6.06 -21.11
CA THR A 77 2.10 -6.09 -20.76
C THR A 77 2.29 -6.08 -19.25
N ILE A 78 1.55 -5.24 -18.53
CA ILE A 78 1.57 -5.21 -17.06
C ILE A 78 1.14 -6.58 -16.51
N TYR A 79 0.08 -7.17 -17.04
CA TYR A 79 -0.39 -8.47 -16.60
C TYR A 79 0.62 -9.60 -16.85
N GLU A 80 1.19 -9.67 -18.05
CA GLU A 80 2.21 -10.65 -18.43
C GLU A 80 3.43 -10.55 -17.51
N GLU A 81 3.98 -9.35 -17.34
CA GLU A 81 5.13 -9.07 -16.45
C GLU A 81 4.82 -9.41 -14.98
N MET A 82 3.56 -9.24 -14.56
CA MET A 82 3.14 -9.51 -13.19
C MET A 82 2.83 -10.99 -12.90
N CYS A 83 2.22 -11.69 -13.84
CA CYS A 83 1.47 -12.92 -13.58
C CYS A 83 1.92 -14.11 -14.44
N GLU A 84 2.42 -13.86 -15.65
CA GLU A 84 2.76 -14.92 -16.60
C GLU A 84 4.26 -15.17 -16.69
N GLN A 85 5.10 -14.25 -16.19
CA GLN A 85 6.53 -14.51 -16.13
C GLN A 85 6.87 -15.58 -15.10
N THR A 86 7.60 -16.60 -15.55
CA THR A 86 8.17 -17.61 -14.66
C THR A 86 9.02 -16.88 -13.60
N PRO A 87 8.79 -17.14 -12.30
CA PRO A 87 9.58 -16.55 -11.25
C PRO A 87 11.07 -16.77 -11.52
N ILE A 88 11.90 -15.76 -11.25
CA ILE A 88 13.34 -15.93 -11.32
C ILE A 88 13.67 -17.06 -10.35
N ASN A 89 14.08 -18.22 -10.87
CA ASN A 89 14.24 -19.43 -10.06
C ASN A 89 15.46 -19.29 -9.14
N ILE A 90 15.32 -18.50 -8.07
CA ILE A 90 16.34 -18.32 -7.05
C ILE A 90 16.26 -19.47 -6.06
N VAL A 91 17.44 -19.94 -5.63
CA VAL A 91 17.56 -21.02 -4.66
C VAL A 91 16.87 -20.61 -3.36
N ARG A 92 15.72 -21.23 -3.10
CA ARG A 92 14.95 -20.98 -1.88
C ARG A 92 15.74 -21.43 -0.64
N GLY A 93 15.62 -20.69 0.45
CA GLY A 93 16.22 -21.06 1.74
C GLY A 93 17.73 -20.81 1.88
N ARG A 94 18.39 -20.21 0.87
CA ARG A 94 19.79 -19.79 1.00
C ARG A 94 19.88 -18.54 1.87
N ARG A 95 20.33 -18.69 3.12
CA ARG A 95 20.76 -17.57 3.96
C ARG A 95 22.21 -17.22 3.63
N CYS A 96 22.59 -15.95 3.78
CA CYS A 96 23.99 -15.55 3.68
C CYS A 96 24.83 -16.38 4.68
N SER A 97 25.92 -16.99 4.20
CA SER A 97 26.85 -17.75 5.04
C SER A 97 27.59 -16.87 6.06
N SER A 98 27.63 -15.56 5.80
CA SER A 98 28.19 -14.54 6.67
C SER A 98 27.50 -13.20 6.42
N GLY A 99 27.24 -12.43 7.48
CA GLY A 99 26.59 -11.12 7.40
C GLY A 99 25.07 -11.17 7.59
N LEU A 100 24.44 -10.00 7.56
CA LEU A 100 22.98 -9.83 7.61
C LEU A 100 22.51 -9.16 6.33
N LEU A 101 21.35 -9.56 5.81
CA LEU A 101 20.70 -8.88 4.70
C LEU A 101 19.60 -7.93 5.21
N PRO A 102 19.82 -6.60 5.21
CA PRO A 102 18.82 -5.64 5.66
C PRO A 102 17.82 -5.26 4.56
N LEU A 103 16.57 -5.03 4.97
CA LEU A 103 15.55 -4.32 4.18
C LEU A 103 15.23 -2.99 4.85
N CYS A 104 15.57 -1.88 4.20
CA CYS A 104 15.28 -0.53 4.65
C CYS A 104 13.99 0.00 4.02
N MET A 105 13.06 0.46 4.84
CA MET A 105 11.77 0.98 4.43
C MET A 105 11.62 2.42 4.90
N ASP A 106 11.54 3.32 3.92
CA ASP A 106 11.48 4.75 4.19
C ASP A 106 10.12 5.19 4.77
N GLY A 107 10.17 6.31 5.48
CA GLY A 107 8.98 7.06 5.84
C GLY A 107 8.43 7.84 4.63
N GLY A 108 7.13 8.14 4.65
CA GLY A 108 6.55 8.92 3.54
C GLY A 108 5.08 9.26 3.67
N GLY A 109 4.49 9.07 4.86
CA GLY A 109 3.04 9.05 5.03
C GLY A 109 2.41 8.15 3.97
N MET A 110 1.34 8.62 3.33
CA MET A 110 0.60 7.87 2.32
C MET A 110 1.41 7.26 1.17
N ARG A 111 2.59 7.81 0.87
CA ARG A 111 3.45 7.27 -0.18
C ARG A 111 4.04 5.91 0.18
N GLY A 112 3.99 5.47 1.45
CA GLY A 112 4.47 4.14 1.82
C GLY A 112 3.64 2.99 1.25
N LEU A 113 2.41 3.23 0.77
CA LEU A 113 1.70 2.24 -0.05
C LEU A 113 2.48 1.88 -1.31
N VAL A 114 3.24 2.83 -1.88
CA VAL A 114 4.13 2.56 -3.01
C VAL A 114 5.17 1.52 -2.60
N SER A 115 5.80 1.65 -1.42
CA SER A 115 6.77 0.68 -0.92
C SER A 115 6.16 -0.71 -0.73
N VAL A 116 4.96 -0.80 -0.16
CA VAL A 116 4.24 -2.09 0.00
C VAL A 116 3.98 -2.72 -1.37
N VAL A 117 3.48 -1.92 -2.31
CA VAL A 117 3.14 -2.35 -3.66
C VAL A 117 4.41 -2.79 -4.41
N CYS A 118 5.48 -2.00 -4.41
CA CYS A 118 6.76 -2.38 -5.01
C CYS A 118 7.30 -3.69 -4.44
N LEU A 119 7.20 -3.89 -3.12
CA LEU A 119 7.65 -5.13 -2.48
C LEU A 119 6.76 -6.33 -2.87
N LEU A 120 5.45 -6.13 -2.98
CA LEU A 120 4.51 -7.14 -3.47
C LEU A 120 4.85 -7.56 -4.91
N PHE A 121 5.07 -6.58 -5.78
CA PHE A 121 5.50 -6.79 -7.17
C PHE A 121 6.82 -7.54 -7.26
N ALA A 122 7.85 -7.07 -6.55
CA ALA A 122 9.15 -7.71 -6.51
C ALA A 122 9.05 -9.15 -6.00
N SER A 123 8.25 -9.37 -4.94
CA SER A 123 8.07 -10.70 -4.37
C SER A 123 7.44 -11.67 -5.35
N ARG A 124 6.35 -11.27 -6.00
CA ARG A 124 5.68 -12.13 -7.00
C ARG A 124 6.58 -12.38 -8.20
N ARG A 125 7.29 -11.35 -8.68
CA ARG A 125 8.17 -11.48 -9.84
C ARG A 125 9.36 -12.40 -9.58
N ILE A 126 9.94 -12.33 -8.39
CA ILE A 126 11.14 -13.08 -8.03
C ILE A 126 10.76 -14.47 -7.54
N LEU A 127 9.74 -14.62 -6.70
CA LEU A 127 9.44 -15.88 -6.01
C LEU A 127 8.13 -16.55 -6.46
N GLY A 128 7.23 -15.81 -7.13
CA GLY A 128 5.88 -16.29 -7.43
C GLY A 128 4.91 -16.21 -6.24
N ASP A 129 5.36 -15.68 -5.10
CA ASP A 129 4.58 -15.59 -3.86
C ASP A 129 4.96 -14.32 -3.07
N GLU A 130 4.43 -14.14 -1.86
CA GLU A 130 4.66 -12.96 -1.01
C GLU A 130 5.80 -13.14 0.02
N THR A 131 6.64 -14.16 -0.16
CA THR A 131 7.64 -14.56 0.85
C THR A 131 8.98 -13.85 0.73
N LEU A 132 9.16 -12.90 -0.20
CA LEU A 132 10.43 -12.19 -0.40
C LEU A 132 10.91 -11.50 0.87
N ILE A 133 9.99 -10.97 1.67
CA ILE A 133 10.34 -10.32 2.93
C ILE A 133 11.05 -11.29 3.89
N ASN A 134 10.81 -12.60 3.81
CA ASN A 134 11.40 -13.62 4.69
C ASN A 134 12.88 -13.91 4.41
N TYR A 135 13.42 -13.39 3.29
CA TYR A 135 14.84 -13.49 2.96
C TYR A 135 15.70 -12.43 3.64
N PHE A 136 15.08 -11.39 4.20
CA PHE A 136 15.79 -10.33 4.93
C PHE A 136 15.88 -10.67 6.42
N ASP A 137 17.11 -10.71 6.93
CA ASP A 137 17.41 -11.00 8.33
C ASP A 137 17.07 -9.82 9.26
N TRP A 138 17.08 -8.61 8.70
CA TRP A 138 16.92 -7.37 9.45
C TRP A 138 15.96 -6.43 8.73
N LEU A 139 14.85 -6.09 9.38
CA LEU A 139 13.91 -5.09 8.91
C LEU A 139 14.18 -3.74 9.58
N ILE A 140 14.36 -2.70 8.78
CA ILE A 140 14.60 -1.34 9.24
C ILE A 140 13.49 -0.48 8.65
N GLY A 141 12.75 0.24 9.49
CA GLY A 141 11.61 1.02 9.01
C GLY A 141 11.51 2.34 9.73
N THR A 142 11.31 3.44 9.00
CA THR A 142 11.08 4.78 9.56
C THR A 142 9.63 5.23 9.35
N SER A 143 8.94 5.69 10.39
CA SER A 143 7.55 6.16 10.31
C SER A 143 6.62 5.11 9.66
N THR A 144 6.03 5.42 8.52
CA THR A 144 5.26 4.46 7.71
C THR A 144 6.07 3.20 7.36
N GLY A 145 7.37 3.29 7.12
CA GLY A 145 8.21 2.10 6.93
C GLY A 145 8.29 1.23 8.19
N SER A 146 8.24 1.83 9.40
CA SER A 146 8.19 1.08 10.67
C SER A 146 6.93 0.23 10.76
N MET A 147 5.81 0.75 10.23
CA MET A 147 4.55 0.02 10.14
C MET A 147 4.69 -1.28 9.36
N LEU A 148 5.28 -1.18 8.16
CA LEU A 148 5.51 -2.31 7.28
C LEU A 148 6.51 -3.30 7.91
N ALA A 149 7.57 -2.77 8.52
CA ALA A 149 8.57 -3.56 9.22
C ALA A 149 7.97 -4.39 10.37
N LEU A 150 7.21 -3.75 11.26
CA LEU A 150 6.52 -4.38 12.38
C LEU A 150 5.50 -5.42 11.89
N SER A 151 4.69 -5.06 10.90
CA SER A 151 3.65 -5.94 10.35
C SER A 151 4.24 -7.22 9.78
N ALA A 152 5.29 -7.08 8.96
CA ALA A 152 5.98 -8.21 8.38
C ALA A 152 6.80 -9.00 9.41
N ALA A 153 7.32 -8.35 10.44
CA ALA A 153 7.99 -9.03 11.54
C ALA A 153 7.02 -9.93 12.33
N ASN A 154 5.76 -9.52 12.45
CA ASN A 154 4.66 -10.29 13.06
C ASN A 154 4.02 -11.30 12.10
N GLY A 155 4.69 -11.65 11.00
CA GLY A 155 4.28 -12.72 10.08
C GLY A 155 3.10 -12.37 9.16
N ARG A 156 2.68 -11.10 9.09
CA ARG A 156 1.65 -10.67 8.13
C ARG A 156 2.16 -10.76 6.70
N SER A 157 1.29 -11.17 5.77
CA SER A 157 1.60 -11.16 4.33
C SER A 157 1.75 -9.72 3.80
N LEU A 158 2.31 -9.55 2.60
CA LEU A 158 2.43 -8.22 1.98
C LEU A 158 1.05 -7.65 1.64
N SER A 159 0.12 -8.51 1.24
CA SER A 159 -1.29 -8.17 1.07
C SER A 159 -1.95 -7.72 2.38
N ASP A 160 -1.70 -8.41 3.50
CA ASP A 160 -2.19 -7.98 4.82
C ASP A 160 -1.61 -6.62 5.20
N CYS A 161 -0.31 -6.41 4.95
CA CYS A 161 0.35 -5.13 5.20
C CYS A 161 -0.29 -3.99 4.38
N PHE A 162 -0.64 -4.25 3.12
CA PHE A 162 -1.33 -3.28 2.26
C PHE A 162 -2.68 -2.87 2.85
N PHE A 163 -3.52 -3.84 3.21
CA PHE A 163 -4.85 -3.56 3.78
C PHE A 163 -4.77 -2.93 5.17
N LEU A 164 -3.81 -3.38 5.99
CA LEU A 164 -3.56 -2.80 7.31
C LEU A 164 -3.22 -1.32 7.15
N TYR A 165 -2.20 -1.01 6.34
CA TYR A 165 -1.78 0.37 6.09
C TYR A 165 -2.95 1.25 5.60
N TRP A 166 -3.79 0.71 4.72
CA TRP A 166 -4.96 1.42 4.25
C TRP A 166 -5.99 1.70 5.36
N ASN A 167 -6.36 0.68 6.14
CA ASN A 167 -7.32 0.83 7.23
C ASN A 167 -6.80 1.80 8.29
N MET A 168 -5.50 1.74 8.57
CA MET A 168 -4.81 2.61 9.51
C MET A 168 -4.87 4.07 9.07
N LYS A 169 -4.56 4.35 7.81
CA LYS A 169 -4.70 5.70 7.25
C LYS A 169 -6.09 6.26 7.54
N ARG A 170 -7.14 5.51 7.20
CA ARG A 170 -8.52 6.00 7.29
C ARG A 170 -8.87 6.46 8.71
N GLN A 171 -8.33 5.78 9.70
CA GLN A 171 -8.58 6.06 11.12
C GLN A 171 -7.66 7.15 11.67
N ILE A 172 -6.40 7.17 11.25
CA ILE A 172 -5.39 8.15 11.69
C ILE A 172 -5.62 9.52 11.04
N PHE A 173 -5.81 9.54 9.72
CA PHE A 173 -6.02 10.73 8.93
C PHE A 173 -7.51 10.89 8.61
N LEU A 174 -8.31 11.24 9.62
CA LEU A 174 -9.68 11.68 9.39
C LEU A 174 -9.66 12.93 8.48
N GLU A 175 -10.48 12.95 7.43
CA GLU A 175 -10.65 14.13 6.57
C GLU A 175 -11.43 15.21 7.33
N GLY A 176 -10.75 15.96 8.21
CA GLY A 176 -11.29 17.19 8.77
C GLY A 176 -11.36 18.28 7.69
N SER A 177 -12.46 19.03 7.66
CA SER A 177 -12.57 20.23 6.81
C SER A 177 -11.44 21.23 7.14
N THR A 178 -11.07 22.08 6.18
CA THR A 178 -10.05 23.14 6.37
C THR A 178 -10.34 24.01 7.59
N MET A 179 -11.61 24.21 7.94
CA MET A 179 -12.07 24.89 9.16
C MET A 179 -11.77 24.12 10.45
N SER A 180 -11.99 22.80 10.47
CA SER A 180 -11.70 21.94 11.62
C SER A 180 -10.19 21.77 11.87
N ARG A 181 -9.36 21.99 10.83
CA ARG A 181 -7.89 22.05 10.94
C ARG A 181 -7.37 23.35 11.55
N LEU A 182 -8.16 24.41 11.51
CA LEU A 182 -7.78 25.74 12.02
C LEU A 182 -8.29 25.99 13.46
N LEU A 183 -9.40 25.36 13.86
CA LEU A 183 -10.09 25.63 15.13
C LEU A 183 -10.16 24.44 16.11
N GLY A 184 -9.68 23.25 15.74
CA GLY A 184 -9.72 22.05 16.57
C GLY A 184 -8.33 21.57 16.98
N ASP A 185 -8.23 20.88 18.13
CA ASP A 185 -7.02 20.21 18.59
C ASP A 185 -6.77 18.91 17.78
N GLN A 186 -6.42 19.10 16.51
CA GLN A 186 -6.14 18.03 15.56
C GLN A 186 -4.99 17.14 16.02
N VAL A 187 -4.01 17.70 16.73
CA VAL A 187 -2.85 16.95 17.21
C VAL A 187 -3.30 15.92 18.25
N THR A 188 -4.07 16.31 19.25
CA THR A 188 -4.58 15.39 20.27
C THR A 188 -5.51 14.33 19.69
N VAL A 189 -6.40 14.71 18.75
CA VAL A 189 -7.30 13.76 18.08
C VAL A 189 -6.52 12.75 17.22
N GLN A 190 -5.53 13.21 16.46
CA GLN A 190 -4.68 12.32 15.65
C GLN A 190 -3.84 11.40 16.53
N THR A 191 -3.25 11.90 17.62
CA THR A 191 -2.47 11.08 18.56
C THR A 191 -3.33 9.98 19.17
N ARG A 192 -4.54 10.31 19.65
CA ARG A 192 -5.47 9.30 20.20
C ARG A 192 -5.86 8.25 19.17
N ASN A 193 -6.09 8.66 17.93
CA ASN A 193 -6.41 7.72 16.84
C ASN A 193 -5.22 6.84 16.50
N ILE A 194 -4.01 7.39 16.47
CA ILE A 194 -2.77 6.64 16.25
C ILE A 194 -2.59 5.58 17.33
N GLU A 195 -2.69 5.94 18.61
CA GLU A 195 -2.54 5.00 19.72
C GLU A 195 -3.54 3.84 19.65
N LYS A 196 -4.82 4.16 19.45
CA LYS A 196 -5.87 3.14 19.31
C LYS A 196 -5.57 2.21 18.13
N VAL A 197 -5.32 2.79 16.96
CA VAL A 197 -5.09 2.02 15.73
C VAL A 197 -3.83 1.15 15.87
N LEU A 198 -2.75 1.69 16.43
CA LEU A 198 -1.53 0.92 16.69
C LEU A 198 -1.79 -0.22 17.66
N SER A 199 -2.52 0.03 18.75
CA SER A 199 -2.90 -1.01 19.72
C SER A 199 -3.75 -2.12 19.12
N ASP A 200 -4.65 -1.79 18.19
CA ASP A 200 -5.48 -2.77 17.49
C ASP A 200 -4.67 -3.57 16.45
N CYS A 201 -3.67 -2.93 15.82
CA CYS A 201 -2.85 -3.54 14.77
C CYS A 201 -1.71 -4.41 15.34
N PHE A 202 -1.17 -4.01 16.49
CA PHE A 202 -0.07 -4.67 17.18
C PHE A 202 -0.49 -4.90 18.63
N PRO A 203 -1.21 -5.99 18.93
CA PRO A 203 -1.47 -6.38 20.30
C PRO A 203 -0.13 -6.49 21.06
N THR A 204 -0.14 -6.15 22.34
CA THR A 204 1.08 -5.90 23.12
C THR A 204 2.12 -7.01 23.00
N GLU A 205 3.14 -6.74 22.20
CA GLU A 205 4.35 -7.54 22.06
C GLU A 205 5.55 -6.61 22.23
N THR A 206 6.57 -7.08 22.95
CA THR A 206 7.80 -6.32 23.14
C THR A 206 8.77 -6.56 21.99
N PHE A 207 9.63 -5.59 21.67
CA PHE A 207 10.69 -5.77 20.67
C PHE A 207 11.55 -7.02 20.92
N HIS A 208 11.77 -7.37 22.20
CA HIS A 208 12.52 -8.56 22.61
C HIS A 208 11.85 -9.89 22.22
N GLN A 209 10.53 -9.90 22.04
CA GLN A 209 9.78 -11.08 21.61
C GLN A 209 9.78 -11.24 20.08
N CYS A 210 10.25 -10.23 19.34
CA CYS A 210 10.34 -10.30 17.89
C CYS A 210 11.47 -11.25 17.49
N ALA A 211 11.13 -12.36 16.83
CA ALA A 211 12.12 -13.34 16.36
C ALA A 211 13.05 -12.80 15.26
N ARG A 212 12.67 -11.68 14.63
CA ARG A 212 13.41 -11.05 13.53
C ARG A 212 14.05 -9.76 14.02
N ARG A 213 15.28 -9.48 13.56
CA ARG A 213 15.93 -8.20 13.87
C ARG A 213 15.09 -7.08 13.30
N LEU A 214 14.74 -6.12 14.15
CA LEU A 214 13.91 -4.99 13.79
C LEU A 214 14.63 -3.71 14.19
N THR A 215 14.45 -2.63 13.45
CA THR A 215 14.95 -1.32 13.83
C THR A 215 13.93 -0.26 13.49
N VAL A 216 13.53 0.49 14.51
CA VAL A 216 12.60 1.61 14.41
C VAL A 216 13.28 2.84 15.01
N PRO A 217 13.65 3.84 14.19
CA PRO A 217 14.21 5.08 14.68
C PRO A 217 13.09 6.02 15.17
N ALA A 218 13.38 6.73 16.25
CA ALA A 218 12.58 7.80 16.80
C ALA A 218 13.48 8.97 17.22
N LEU A 219 12.92 10.17 17.36
CA LEU A 219 13.66 11.32 17.87
C LEU A 219 13.20 11.62 19.29
N ASP A 220 14.13 11.61 20.24
CA ASP A 220 13.88 12.05 21.61
C ASP A 220 14.10 13.56 21.72
N ILE A 221 12.98 14.28 21.80
CA ILE A 221 12.93 15.74 21.92
C ILE A 221 12.97 16.23 23.38
N SER A 222 12.97 15.31 24.36
CA SER A 222 13.13 15.68 25.78
C SER A 222 14.58 16.04 26.13
N MET A 223 15.52 15.75 25.23
CA MET A 223 16.94 16.06 25.38
C MET A 223 17.35 17.29 24.57
N ALA A 224 18.37 18.02 25.05
CA ALA A 224 19.02 19.12 24.35
C ALA A 224 20.53 18.83 24.18
N PRO A 225 21.05 18.63 22.95
CA PRO A 225 20.30 18.57 21.69
C PRO A 225 19.41 17.32 21.62
N ALA A 226 18.36 17.37 20.79
CA ALA A 226 17.51 16.21 20.53
C ALA A 226 18.37 15.04 20.01
N ARG A 227 18.09 13.81 20.45
CA ARG A 227 18.90 12.64 20.07
C ARG A 227 18.06 11.60 19.36
N LEU A 228 18.69 10.96 18.38
CA LEU A 228 18.16 9.77 17.74
C LEU A 228 18.08 8.63 18.76
N HIS A 229 16.88 8.11 18.97
CA HIS A 229 16.61 6.89 19.72
C HIS A 229 16.36 5.76 18.73
N ILE A 230 17.00 4.61 18.94
CA ILE A 230 16.86 3.43 18.07
C ILE A 230 16.26 2.29 18.90
N PHE A 231 15.01 1.93 18.59
CA PHE A 231 14.41 0.69 19.09
C PHE A 231 14.94 -0.47 18.24
N ARG A 232 15.51 -1.49 18.88
CA ARG A 232 16.10 -2.67 18.23
C ARG A 232 16.03 -3.91 19.11
#